data_AF-A0A0N6WZ75-F1
#
_entry.id   AF-A0A0N6WZ75-F1
#
_cell.length_a   1.000
_cell.length_b   1.000
_cell.length_c   1.000
_cell.angle_alpha   90.00
_cell.angle_beta   90.00
_cell.angle_gamma   90.00
#
_symmetry.space_group_name_H-M   'P 1'
#
loop_
_entity.id
_entity.type
_entity.pdbx_description
1 polymer ?
#
loop_
_entity_poly.entity_id
_entity_poly.type
_entity_poly.pdbx_seq_one_letter_code
_entity_poly.pdbx_strand_id
1 'polypeptide(L)'
;DGGDTWQGSYTSLVTKAQDMVDCMARLKPDAMTGHWEFTYGTERVKALTKALGFPFLGQNIRDTEWDEAAFAPMAAFERGGIKVVVIGQAFP
;
A
#
# COMPACT_ATOMS: atom_id res chain seq x y z
N ASP A 1 3.29 -4.51 6.32
CA ASP A 1 3.85 -5.14 5.12
C ASP A 1 4.86 -4.19 4.49
N GLY A 2 6.06 -4.70 4.18
CA GLY A 2 7.16 -3.92 3.63
C GLY A 2 7.01 -3.56 2.15
N GLY A 3 5.97 -4.02 1.48
CA GLY A 3 5.77 -3.85 0.04
C GLY A 3 6.35 -5.03 -0.76
N ASP A 4 6.24 -4.95 -2.09
CA ASP A 4 6.62 -6.01 -3.03
C ASP A 4 5.78 -7.30 -2.93
N THR A 5 4.55 -7.16 -2.44
CA THR A 5 3.64 -8.26 -2.11
C THR A 5 2.68 -8.59 -3.25
N TRP A 6 2.30 -7.61 -4.07
CA TRP A 6 1.18 -7.79 -5.00
C TRP A 6 1.52 -8.56 -6.27
N GLN A 7 2.79 -8.87 -6.54
CA GLN A 7 3.23 -9.48 -7.79
C GLN A 7 4.03 -10.78 -7.58
N GLY A 8 4.55 -11.34 -8.67
CA GLY A 8 5.51 -12.46 -8.62
C GLY A 8 4.86 -13.85 -8.64
N SER A 9 3.55 -13.92 -8.82
CA SER A 9 2.80 -15.18 -8.91
C SER A 9 1.89 -15.22 -10.14
N TYR A 10 1.56 -16.43 -10.60
CA TYR A 10 0.64 -16.63 -11.72
C TYR A 10 -0.77 -16.10 -11.42
N THR A 11 -1.29 -16.34 -10.22
CA THR A 11 -2.62 -15.90 -9.81
C THR A 11 -2.70 -14.38 -9.73
N SER A 12 -1.64 -13.72 -9.27
CA SER A 12 -1.55 -12.26 -9.30
C SER A 12 -1.51 -11.70 -10.72
N LEU A 13 -0.76 -12.32 -11.62
CA LEU A 13 -0.73 -11.92 -13.03
C LEU A 13 -2.13 -11.99 -13.67
N VAL A 14 -2.84 -13.10 -13.47
CA VAL A 14 -4.17 -13.33 -14.05
C VAL A 14 -5.22 -12.39 -13.46
N THR A 15 -5.16 -12.15 -12.15
CA THR A 15 -6.16 -11.34 -11.43
C THR A 15 -5.80 -9.86 -11.33
N LYS A 16 -4.65 -9.45 -11.87
CA LYS A 16 -4.09 -8.10 -11.72
C LYS A 16 -4.01 -7.71 -10.23
N ALA A 17 -3.32 -8.54 -9.45
CA ALA A 17 -3.12 -8.45 -8.00
C ALA A 17 -4.37 -8.59 -7.10
N GLN A 18 -5.56 -8.87 -7.64
CA GLN A 18 -6.77 -8.92 -6.81
C GLN A 18 -6.70 -10.05 -5.78
N ASP A 19 -6.14 -11.20 -6.14
CA ASP A 19 -5.97 -12.34 -5.24
C ASP A 19 -5.15 -11.97 -4.00
N MET A 20 -4.02 -11.29 -4.20
CA MET A 20 -3.13 -10.84 -3.12
C MET A 20 -3.80 -9.77 -2.29
N VAL A 21 -4.48 -8.80 -2.92
CA VAL A 21 -5.22 -7.75 -2.20
C VAL A 21 -6.34 -8.33 -1.35
N ASP A 22 -7.09 -9.31 -1.85
CA ASP A 22 -8.14 -10.00 -1.10
C ASP A 22 -7.56 -10.76 0.09
N CYS A 23 -6.42 -11.45 -0.09
CA CYS A 23 -5.71 -12.11 1.02
C CYS A 23 -5.28 -11.08 2.08
N MET A 24 -4.70 -9.97 1.66
CA MET A 24 -4.21 -8.91 2.55
C MET A 24 -5.35 -8.22 3.29
N ALA A 25 -6.49 -7.97 2.64
CA ALA A 25 -7.68 -7.40 3.27
C ALA A 25 -8.28 -8.31 4.35
N ARG A 26 -8.01 -9.63 4.28
CA ARG A 26 -8.38 -10.58 5.36
C ARG A 26 -7.32 -10.67 6.44
N LEU A 27 -6.04 -10.64 6.08
CA LEU A 27 -4.93 -10.67 7.04
C LEU A 27 -4.87 -9.39 7.89
N LYS A 28 -5.22 -8.24 7.28
CA LYS A 28 -5.26 -6.90 7.89
C LYS A 28 -3.97 -6.51 8.61
N PRO A 29 -2.82 -6.40 7.91
CA PRO A 29 -1.66 -5.72 8.48
C PRO A 29 -2.03 -4.29 8.90
N ASP A 30 -1.33 -3.77 9.92
CA ASP A 30 -1.58 -2.41 10.40
C ASP A 30 -1.31 -1.33 9.33
N ALA A 31 -0.34 -1.57 8.43
CA ALA A 31 -0.03 -0.71 7.29
C ALA A 31 0.78 -1.46 6.22
N MET A 32 0.84 -0.91 5.02
CA MET A 32 1.82 -1.30 3.99
C MET A 32 2.46 -0.11 3.28
N THR A 33 3.63 -0.33 2.67
CA THR A 33 4.23 0.57 1.65
C THR A 33 4.29 -0.16 0.30
N GLY A 34 4.96 0.37 -0.71
CA GLY A 34 5.08 -0.32 -2.00
C GLY A 34 6.30 0.02 -2.85
N HIS A 35 6.50 -0.81 -3.87
CA HIS A 35 7.51 -0.64 -4.91
C HIS A 35 7.06 -1.37 -6.18
N TRP A 36 7.03 -2.70 -6.18
CA TRP A 36 6.57 -3.46 -7.34
C TRP A 36 5.04 -3.38 -7.55
N GLU A 37 4.28 -2.96 -6.53
CA GLU A 37 2.87 -2.61 -6.65
C GLU A 37 2.61 -1.65 -7.82
N PHE A 38 3.53 -0.72 -8.08
CA PHE A 38 3.36 0.31 -9.11
C PHE A 38 3.41 -0.24 -10.54
N THR A 39 3.88 -1.47 -10.76
CA THR A 39 3.87 -2.11 -12.08
C THR A 39 2.48 -2.37 -12.64
N TYR A 40 1.44 -2.40 -11.79
CA TYR A 40 0.04 -2.48 -12.23
C TYR A 40 -0.51 -1.16 -12.77
N GLY A 41 0.24 -0.06 -12.65
CA GLY A 41 -0.14 1.27 -13.10
C GLY A 41 -1.02 2.03 -12.09
N THR A 42 -0.96 3.37 -12.18
CA THR A 42 -1.57 4.31 -11.22
C THR A 42 -3.04 4.02 -10.91
N GLU A 43 -3.87 3.84 -11.95
CA GLU A 43 -5.30 3.62 -11.78
C GLU A 43 -5.60 2.32 -11.03
N ARG A 44 -4.87 1.24 -11.35
CA ARG A 44 -5.07 -0.03 -10.67
C ARG A 44 -4.61 0.03 -9.22
N VAL A 45 -3.46 0.65 -8.94
CA VAL A 45 -2.96 0.83 -7.57
C VAL A 45 -3.92 1.68 -6.73
N LYS A 46 -4.41 2.80 -7.27
CA LYS A 46 -5.42 3.64 -6.58
C LYS A 46 -6.72 2.89 -6.31
N ALA A 47 -7.15 2.01 -7.21
CA ALA A 47 -8.33 1.18 -6.99
C ALA A 47 -8.09 0.12 -5.90
N LEU A 48 -6.95 -0.56 -5.94
CA LEU A 48 -6.60 -1.62 -4.99
C LEU A 48 -6.36 -1.09 -3.58
N THR A 49 -5.66 0.04 -3.42
CA THR A 49 -5.41 0.65 -2.11
C THR A 49 -6.69 1.04 -1.38
N LYS A 50 -7.75 1.45 -2.11
CA LYS A 50 -9.09 1.69 -1.55
C LYS A 50 -9.78 0.42 -1.04
N ALA A 51 -9.42 -0.75 -1.56
CA ALA A 51 -10.04 -2.03 -1.21
C ALA A 51 -9.34 -2.77 -0.05
N LEU A 52 -8.15 -2.33 0.38
CA LEU A 52 -7.35 -3.03 1.41
C LEU A 52 -8.03 -3.08 2.79
N GLY A 53 -8.76 -2.04 3.17
CA GLY A 53 -9.29 -1.90 4.53
C GLY A 53 -8.25 -1.61 5.61
N PHE A 54 -7.00 -1.32 5.23
CA PHE A 54 -5.91 -0.84 6.07
C PHE A 54 -5.03 0.14 5.26
N PRO A 55 -4.22 1.00 5.89
CA PRO A 55 -3.53 2.08 5.20
C PRO A 55 -2.38 1.60 4.31
N PHE A 56 -2.39 2.04 3.05
CA PHE A 56 -1.21 2.12 2.19
C PHE A 56 -0.54 3.48 2.41
N LEU A 57 0.74 3.48 2.80
CA LEU A 57 1.50 4.65 3.21
C LEU A 57 2.66 4.92 2.24
N GLY A 58 2.92 6.19 1.96
CA GLY A 58 4.03 6.59 1.09
C GLY A 58 4.34 8.07 1.22
N GLN A 59 5.32 8.41 2.07
CA GLN A 59 5.71 9.80 2.34
C GLN A 59 6.46 10.46 1.18
N ASN A 60 7.14 9.65 0.36
CA ASN A 60 7.94 10.08 -0.78
C ASN A 60 7.20 10.03 -2.12
N ILE A 61 5.91 9.66 -2.14
CA ILE A 61 5.16 9.54 -3.39
C ILE A 61 4.43 10.86 -3.67
N ARG A 62 4.78 11.48 -4.79
CA ARG A 62 4.25 12.77 -5.23
C ARG A 62 3.52 12.64 -6.56
N ASP A 63 2.47 13.42 -6.75
CA ASP A 63 1.91 13.59 -8.09
C ASP A 63 2.83 14.48 -8.94
N THR A 64 2.80 14.29 -10.26
CA THR A 64 3.71 15.00 -11.18
C THR A 64 3.18 16.34 -11.67
N GLU A 65 1.93 16.69 -11.36
CA GLU A 65 1.28 17.91 -11.84
C GLU A 65 1.51 19.07 -10.85
N TRP A 66 1.37 18.78 -9.56
CA TRP A 66 1.39 19.78 -8.48
C TRP A 66 2.34 19.44 -7.31
N ASP A 67 3.06 18.31 -7.37
CA ASP A 67 3.98 17.85 -6.32
C ASP A 67 3.31 17.64 -4.95
N GLU A 68 2.01 17.33 -4.96
CA GLU A 68 1.23 17.01 -3.77
C GLU A 68 1.43 15.55 -3.35
N ALA A 69 1.15 15.26 -2.09
CA ALA A 69 1.24 13.90 -1.56
C ALA A 69 0.19 13.00 -2.22
N ALA A 70 0.63 11.93 -2.88
CA ALA A 70 -0.28 10.98 -3.53
C ALA A 70 -0.92 9.99 -2.52
N PHE A 71 -0.27 9.77 -1.37
CA PHE A 71 -0.71 8.88 -0.30
C PHE A 71 -0.46 9.50 1.07
N ALA A 72 -1.10 8.96 2.11
CA ALA A 72 -0.80 9.36 3.49
C ALA A 72 0.67 9.01 3.83
N PRO A 73 1.41 9.91 4.49
CA PRO A 73 2.84 9.66 4.79
C PRO A 73 3.03 8.71 5.97
N MET A 74 2.07 8.66 6.89
CA MET A 74 2.15 7.90 8.13
C MET A 74 0.77 7.54 8.68
N ALA A 75 0.72 6.58 9.60
CA ALA A 75 -0.45 6.27 10.42
C ALA A 75 -0.05 6.12 11.90
N ALA A 76 -0.95 6.49 12.81
CA ALA A 76 -0.76 6.33 14.25
C ALA A 76 -1.69 5.25 14.79
N PHE A 77 -1.16 4.40 15.66
CA PHE A 77 -1.86 3.29 16.31
C PHE A 77 -1.66 3.39 17.82
N GLU A 78 -2.64 2.92 18.58
CA GLU A 78 -2.50 2.75 20.03
C GLU A 78 -2.43 1.25 20.35
N ARG A 79 -1.41 0.83 21.11
CA ARG A 79 -1.19 -0.55 21.54
C ARG A 79 -0.78 -0.55 23.00
N GLY A 80 -1.58 -1.16 23.87
CA GLY A 80 -1.28 -1.24 25.31
C GLY A 80 -1.09 0.13 25.98
N GLY A 81 -1.82 1.17 25.55
CA GLY A 81 -1.69 2.54 26.07
C GLY A 81 -0.49 3.32 25.52
N ILE A 82 0.27 2.76 24.58
CA ILE A 82 1.39 3.42 23.91
C ILE A 82 0.96 3.83 22.49
N LYS A 83 1.23 5.08 22.14
CA LYS A 83 1.05 5.58 20.77
C LYS A 83 2.27 5.22 19.91
N VAL A 84 2.03 4.51 18.81
CA VAL A 84 3.02 4.07 17.82
C VAL A 84 2.72 4.76 16.49
N VAL A 85 3.71 5.45 15.91
CA VAL A 85 3.58 6.06 14.58
C VAL A 85 4.39 5.24 13.58
N VAL A 86 3.77 4.86 12.47
CA VAL A 86 4.39 4.13 11.36
C VAL A 86 4.49 5.06 10.17
N ILE A 87 5.70 5.27 9.66
CA ILE A 87 5.97 6.08 8.47
C ILE A 87 6.16 5.15 7.28
N GLY A 88 5.49 5.43 6.16
CA GLY A 88 5.64 4.67 4.92
C GLY A 88 6.69 5.28 4.00
N GLN A 89 7.64 4.48 3.54
CA GLN A 89 8.62 4.85 2.53
C GLN A 89 8.53 3.84 1.39
N ALA A 90 8.17 4.30 0.19
CA ALA A 90 8.23 3.50 -1.03
C ALA A 90 9.65 3.49 -1.60
N PHE A 91 9.96 2.52 -2.46
CA PHE A 91 11.23 2.54 -3.20
C PHE A 91 11.35 3.85 -4.02
N PRO A 92 12.49 4.58 -3.95
CA PRO A 92 12.69 5.85 -4.66
C PRO A 92 12.79 5.72 -6.18
#